data_AF-A0A6P8BZM7-F1
#
_entry.id   AF-A0A6P8BZM7-F1
#
_cell.length_a   1.000
_cell.length_b   1.000
_cell.length_c   1.000
_cell.angle_alpha   90.00
_cell.angle_beta   90.00
_cell.angle_gamma   90.00
#
_symmetry.space_group_name_H-M   'P 1'
#
loop_
_entity.id
_entity.type
_entity.pdbx_description
1 polymer ?
#
loop_
_entity_poly.entity_id
_entity_poly.type
_entity_poly.pdbx_seq_one_letter_code
_entity_poly.pdbx_strand_id
1 'polypeptide(L)'
;MAESPVSFDMIILGASGFTGKYVVREALKFLNAPSSPLKSLALAGRSPAKLTGALEWAARPGPPPPGIAILTAEVTDPESLRRLCSQTKLILDCVGPFRLYGEPVVAACVETGCDYLDICGEPEFMEQMEAKYHEKAVQTSSLVISACGFDSVPAELGLMFNSRQWGEPAVVNRVEAYLSLESDKKIVGNFGTFESAVLGVANVDKLQELRRSRPRRARPVIPGPPPPKGPTIEHQQKIGLWAVKLPSADSVVVRRTLSILIENPQGLPGAKESSEHRNRRKDFWSTVKPAHFGVKIGVKSLLGILRISTVGIFIGILGRTAFGRWLLLKFPSVFSLGWFRKAGPSEDEVSSASFKMWFMVKDTAIETLLQRVTENLTRR
;
A
#
# COMPACT_ATOMS: atom_id res chain seq x y z
N MET A 1 8.27 -4.41 -43.08
CA MET A 1 7.41 -4.17 -41.91
C MET A 1 8.28 -4.39 -40.69
N ALA A 2 8.67 -3.32 -39.99
CA ALA A 2 9.38 -3.50 -38.73
C ALA A 2 8.43 -4.21 -37.76
N GLU A 3 8.83 -5.35 -37.21
CA GLU A 3 8.11 -5.98 -36.11
C GLU A 3 7.85 -4.91 -35.05
N SER A 4 6.58 -4.69 -34.71
CA SER A 4 6.23 -3.85 -33.57
C SER A 4 7.00 -4.37 -32.36
N PRO A 5 7.77 -3.53 -31.65
CA PRO A 5 8.61 -3.99 -30.55
C PRO A 5 7.75 -4.79 -29.56
N VAL A 6 8.25 -5.97 -29.16
CA VAL A 6 7.55 -6.84 -28.20
C VAL A 6 7.26 -6.03 -26.94
N SER A 7 5.99 -5.71 -26.73
CA SER A 7 5.52 -4.96 -25.57
C SER A 7 5.06 -5.95 -24.51
N PHE A 8 5.65 -5.88 -23.31
CA PHE A 8 5.22 -6.65 -22.15
C PHE A 8 3.90 -6.08 -21.61
N ASP A 9 2.98 -6.94 -21.18
CA ASP A 9 1.75 -6.47 -20.53
C ASP A 9 2.07 -5.80 -19.19
N MET A 10 3.09 -6.32 -18.48
CA MET A 10 3.57 -5.77 -17.22
C MET A 10 5.07 -6.01 -17.06
N ILE A 11 5.76 -5.04 -16.46
CA ILE A 11 7.12 -5.20 -15.94
C ILE A 11 7.09 -5.00 -14.42
N ILE A 12 7.68 -5.94 -13.68
CA ILE A 12 7.86 -5.80 -12.23
C ILE A 12 9.25 -5.21 -11.97
N LEU A 13 9.30 -3.95 -11.55
CA LEU A 13 10.53 -3.25 -11.18
C LEU A 13 10.85 -3.47 -9.69
N GLY A 14 12.10 -3.82 -9.37
CA GLY A 14 12.47 -4.21 -8.01
C GLY A 14 12.11 -5.67 -7.68
N ALA A 15 11.96 -6.51 -8.71
CA ALA A 15 11.53 -7.91 -8.59
C ALA A 15 12.43 -8.78 -7.69
N SER A 16 13.71 -8.45 -7.55
CA SER A 16 14.64 -9.17 -6.66
C SER A 16 14.57 -8.74 -5.19
N GLY A 17 13.75 -7.74 -4.85
CA GLY A 17 13.55 -7.26 -3.48
C GLY A 17 12.73 -8.25 -2.64
N PHE A 18 12.67 -8.02 -1.33
CA PHE A 18 11.93 -8.89 -0.41
C PHE A 18 10.47 -9.03 -0.83
N THR A 19 9.73 -7.93 -1.01
CA THR A 19 8.32 -7.97 -1.46
C THR A 19 8.22 -8.32 -2.94
N GLY A 20 9.13 -7.79 -3.77
CA GLY A 20 9.15 -7.99 -5.22
C GLY A 20 9.09 -9.47 -5.61
N LYS A 21 9.86 -10.35 -4.98
CA LYS A 21 9.83 -11.79 -5.31
C LYS A 21 8.49 -12.47 -4.98
N TYR A 22 7.75 -11.99 -3.98
CA TYR A 22 6.39 -12.49 -3.70
C TYR A 22 5.39 -11.95 -4.72
N VAL A 23 5.56 -10.71 -5.19
CA VAL A 23 4.78 -10.17 -6.31
C VAL A 23 5.01 -10.99 -7.57
N VAL A 24 6.28 -11.35 -7.87
CA VAL A 24 6.60 -12.27 -8.97
C VAL A 24 5.86 -13.59 -8.79
N ARG A 25 5.98 -14.23 -7.61
CA ARG A 25 5.32 -15.52 -7.32
C ARG A 25 3.81 -15.46 -7.55
N GLU A 26 3.16 -14.38 -7.14
CA GLU A 26 1.72 -14.22 -7.35
C GLU A 26 1.40 -13.96 -8.83
N ALA A 27 2.17 -13.10 -9.51
CA ALA A 27 2.00 -12.83 -10.94
C ALA A 27 2.15 -14.10 -11.81
N LEU A 28 3.05 -15.02 -11.45
CA LEU A 28 3.21 -16.30 -12.16
C LEU A 28 1.93 -17.15 -12.15
N LYS A 29 1.09 -17.06 -11.12
CA LYS A 29 -0.20 -17.78 -11.08
C LYS A 29 -1.20 -17.27 -12.12
N PHE A 30 -1.08 -15.99 -12.49
CA PHE A 30 -1.96 -15.32 -13.45
C PHE A 30 -1.38 -15.30 -14.86
N LEU A 31 -0.08 -15.56 -15.03
CA LEU A 31 0.56 -15.58 -16.34
C LEU A 31 -0.04 -16.70 -17.20
N ASN A 32 -0.60 -16.34 -18.35
CA ASN A 32 -1.25 -17.25 -19.30
C ASN A 32 -2.47 -18.02 -18.77
N ALA A 33 -2.99 -17.69 -17.58
CA ALA A 33 -4.26 -18.26 -17.12
C ALA A 33 -5.41 -17.85 -18.06
N PRO A 34 -6.41 -18.73 -18.33
CA PRO A 34 -7.50 -18.45 -19.28
C PRO A 34 -8.30 -17.17 -18.94
N SER A 35 -8.51 -16.90 -17.65
CA SER A 35 -9.24 -15.74 -17.14
C SER A 35 -8.37 -14.50 -16.95
N SER A 36 -7.07 -14.58 -17.17
CA SER A 36 -6.12 -13.51 -16.92
C SER A 36 -5.73 -12.78 -18.22
N PRO A 37 -5.72 -11.44 -18.22
CA PRO A 37 -5.20 -10.66 -19.34
C PRO A 37 -3.66 -10.68 -19.41
N LEU A 38 -2.96 -11.16 -18.38
CA LEU A 38 -1.49 -11.17 -18.32
C LEU A 38 -0.92 -12.30 -19.18
N LYS A 39 -0.34 -11.98 -20.34
CA LYS A 39 0.28 -12.92 -21.28
C LYS A 39 1.78 -12.75 -21.40
N SER A 40 2.29 -11.54 -21.15
CA SER A 40 3.71 -11.23 -21.24
C SER A 40 4.20 -10.47 -20.01
N LEU A 41 5.25 -10.99 -19.36
CA LEU A 41 5.82 -10.47 -18.11
C LEU A 41 7.34 -10.34 -18.23
N ALA A 42 7.90 -9.25 -17.72
CA ALA A 42 9.34 -9.15 -17.49
C ALA A 42 9.68 -8.68 -16.07
N LEU A 43 10.89 -9.04 -15.63
CA LEU A 43 11.43 -8.67 -14.32
C LEU A 43 12.55 -7.64 -14.50
N ALA A 44 12.48 -6.54 -13.78
CA ALA A 44 13.44 -5.45 -13.91
C ALA A 44 14.15 -5.12 -12.59
N GLY A 45 15.43 -4.76 -12.70
CA GLY A 45 16.25 -4.32 -11.57
C GLY A 45 17.74 -4.29 -11.91
N ARG A 46 18.57 -3.94 -10.94
CA ARG A 46 20.00 -3.66 -11.17
C ARG A 46 20.87 -4.88 -11.42
N SER A 47 20.46 -6.05 -10.93
CA SER A 47 21.29 -7.26 -10.93
C SER A 47 20.57 -8.42 -11.61
N PRO A 48 20.94 -8.76 -12.86
CA PRO A 48 20.35 -9.88 -13.58
C PRO A 48 20.42 -11.19 -12.79
N ALA A 49 21.55 -11.48 -12.16
CA ALA A 49 21.72 -12.68 -11.33
C ALA A 49 20.71 -12.76 -10.16
N LYS A 50 20.45 -11.64 -9.48
CA LYS A 50 19.44 -11.61 -8.39
C LYS A 50 18.01 -11.73 -8.92
N LEU A 51 17.73 -11.19 -10.12
CA LEU A 51 16.44 -11.33 -10.78
C LEU A 51 16.18 -12.79 -11.17
N THR A 52 17.18 -13.47 -11.74
CA THR A 52 17.11 -14.91 -12.04
C THR A 52 16.83 -15.71 -10.77
N GLY A 53 17.60 -15.48 -9.70
CA GLY A 53 17.38 -16.18 -8.43
C GLY A 53 16.01 -15.90 -7.80
N ALA A 54 15.48 -14.68 -7.96
CA ALA A 54 14.14 -14.34 -7.49
C ALA A 54 13.03 -15.04 -8.31
N LEU A 55 13.21 -15.16 -9.62
CA LEU A 55 12.32 -15.90 -10.50
C LEU A 55 12.32 -17.40 -10.19
N GLU A 56 13.50 -18.00 -10.03
CA GLU A 56 13.66 -19.39 -9.61
C GLU A 56 13.01 -19.65 -8.26
N TRP A 57 13.20 -18.74 -7.30
CA TRP A 57 12.55 -18.82 -6.00
C TRP A 57 11.02 -18.75 -6.10
N ALA A 58 10.53 -17.80 -6.90
CA ALA A 58 9.10 -17.54 -7.08
C ALA A 58 8.37 -18.70 -7.79
N ALA A 59 9.05 -19.42 -8.67
CA ALA A 59 8.47 -20.54 -9.43
C ALA A 59 8.37 -21.85 -8.64
N ARG A 60 9.01 -21.95 -7.47
CA ARG A 60 9.00 -23.17 -6.64
C ARG A 60 7.58 -23.60 -6.30
N PRO A 61 7.30 -24.93 -6.29
CA PRO A 61 8.25 -26.03 -6.44
C PRO A 61 8.62 -26.39 -7.89
N GLY A 62 8.03 -25.74 -8.90
CA GLY A 62 8.30 -25.99 -10.31
C GLY A 62 9.46 -25.16 -10.88
N PRO A 63 9.82 -25.37 -12.15
CA PRO A 63 10.75 -24.50 -12.87
C PRO A 63 10.06 -23.17 -13.28
N PRO A 64 10.83 -22.08 -13.46
CA PRO A 64 10.32 -20.86 -14.07
C PRO A 64 9.66 -21.11 -15.43
N PRO A 65 8.51 -20.45 -15.71
CA PRO A 65 7.95 -20.46 -17.06
C PRO A 65 8.96 -19.92 -18.08
N PRO A 66 9.04 -20.51 -19.28
CA PRO A 66 9.90 -19.99 -20.33
C PRO A 66 9.42 -18.60 -20.79
N GLY A 67 10.34 -17.79 -21.31
CA GLY A 67 10.00 -16.52 -21.96
C GLY A 67 9.83 -15.31 -21.04
N ILE A 68 10.07 -15.43 -19.74
CA ILE A 68 10.11 -14.27 -18.83
C ILE A 68 11.44 -13.54 -19.03
N ALA A 69 11.37 -12.31 -19.55
CA ALA A 69 12.56 -11.51 -19.79
C ALA A 69 13.13 -10.93 -18.48
N ILE A 70 14.45 -10.82 -18.41
CA ILE A 70 15.18 -10.16 -17.33
C ILE A 70 15.80 -8.88 -17.89
N LEU A 71 15.37 -7.74 -17.36
CA LEU A 71 15.74 -6.42 -17.83
C LEU A 71 16.60 -5.71 -16.77
N THR A 72 17.75 -5.18 -17.20
CA THR A 72 18.55 -4.32 -16.32
C THR A 72 17.91 -2.94 -16.26
N ALA A 73 17.64 -2.46 -15.05
CA ALA A 73 17.11 -1.12 -14.83
C ALA A 73 17.77 -0.46 -13.61
N GLU A 74 18.13 0.82 -13.77
CA GLU A 74 18.63 1.68 -12.70
C GLU A 74 17.72 2.92 -12.56
N VAL A 75 17.18 3.14 -11.36
CA VAL A 75 16.18 4.20 -11.11
C VAL A 75 16.80 5.59 -11.07
N THR A 76 18.12 5.67 -10.91
CA THR A 76 18.88 6.93 -11.01
C THR A 76 19.31 7.26 -12.44
N ASP A 77 19.01 6.41 -13.43
CA ASP A 77 19.28 6.66 -14.84
C ASP A 77 17.97 6.90 -15.61
N PRO A 78 17.66 8.16 -15.98
CA PRO A 78 16.46 8.49 -16.75
C PRO A 78 16.36 7.76 -18.09
N GLU A 79 17.49 7.51 -18.77
CA GLU A 79 17.50 6.75 -20.04
C GLU A 79 17.09 5.29 -19.81
N SER A 80 17.56 4.70 -18.71
CA SER A 80 17.16 3.36 -18.29
C SER A 80 15.66 3.26 -18.04
N LEU A 81 15.08 4.23 -17.35
CA LEU A 81 13.65 4.24 -17.06
C LEU A 81 12.80 4.45 -18.31
N ARG A 82 13.22 5.33 -19.23
CA ARG A 82 12.51 5.53 -20.49
C ARG A 82 12.51 4.27 -21.36
N ARG A 83 13.65 3.58 -21.45
CA ARG A 83 13.74 2.29 -22.16
C ARG A 83 12.80 1.25 -21.55
N LEU A 84 12.66 1.23 -20.23
CA LEU A 84 11.75 0.30 -19.55
C LEU A 84 10.29 0.63 -19.86
N CYS A 85 9.91 1.90 -19.76
CA CYS A 85 8.55 2.36 -20.01
C CYS A 85 8.13 2.19 -21.48
N SER A 86 9.06 2.26 -22.44
CA SER A 86 8.73 2.03 -23.86
C SER A 86 8.48 0.55 -24.19
N GLN A 87 8.86 -0.36 -23.29
CA GLN A 87 8.71 -1.81 -23.47
C GLN A 87 7.44 -2.38 -22.82
N THR A 88 6.63 -1.57 -22.14
CA THR A 88 5.44 -2.07 -21.45
C THR A 88 4.32 -1.05 -21.40
N LYS A 89 3.12 -1.54 -21.07
CA LYS A 89 1.98 -0.69 -20.74
C LYS A 89 1.92 -0.35 -19.25
N LEU A 90 2.52 -1.19 -18.39
CA LEU A 90 2.40 -1.09 -16.94
C LEU A 90 3.71 -1.43 -16.23
N ILE A 91 4.20 -0.49 -15.43
CA ILE A 91 5.25 -0.71 -14.44
C ILE A 91 4.61 -1.00 -13.09
N LEU A 92 4.88 -2.16 -12.51
CA LEU A 92 4.61 -2.47 -11.10
C LEU A 92 5.89 -2.25 -10.30
N ASP A 93 5.94 -1.16 -9.56
CA ASP A 93 7.11 -0.70 -8.81
C ASP A 93 7.14 -1.25 -7.38
N CYS A 94 8.18 -2.02 -7.09
CA CYS A 94 8.51 -2.55 -5.77
C CYS A 94 9.79 -1.93 -5.18
N VAL A 95 10.28 -0.82 -5.74
CA VAL A 95 11.54 -0.17 -5.32
C VAL A 95 11.30 0.84 -4.21
N GLY A 96 11.33 0.34 -2.96
CA GLY A 96 11.32 1.17 -1.76
C GLY A 96 12.73 1.53 -1.24
N PRO A 97 12.86 2.56 -0.38
CA PRO A 97 11.82 3.50 0.03
C PRO A 97 11.40 4.45 -1.10
N PHE A 98 10.09 4.63 -1.28
CA PHE A 98 9.50 5.31 -2.45
C PHE A 98 9.83 6.80 -2.48
N ARG A 99 10.00 7.45 -1.32
CA ARG A 99 10.48 8.84 -1.29
C ARG A 99 11.85 9.08 -1.87
N LEU A 100 12.69 8.05 -1.89
CA LEU A 100 14.05 8.18 -2.40
C LEU A 100 14.12 7.79 -3.87
N TYR A 101 13.34 6.78 -4.26
CA TYR A 101 13.53 6.09 -5.54
C TYR A 101 12.29 6.07 -6.45
N GLY A 102 11.11 6.39 -5.94
CA GLY A 102 9.85 6.27 -6.68
C GLY A 102 9.58 7.41 -7.65
N GLU A 103 9.99 8.65 -7.33
CA GLU A 103 9.68 9.81 -8.18
C GLU A 103 10.23 9.68 -9.60
N PRO A 104 11.51 9.28 -9.82
CA PRO A 104 12.02 9.06 -11.17
C PRO A 104 11.19 8.06 -12.00
N VAL A 105 10.65 7.02 -11.35
CA VAL A 105 9.83 6.00 -12.02
C VAL A 105 8.48 6.57 -12.42
N VAL A 106 7.80 7.31 -11.53
CA VAL A 106 6.54 8.00 -11.83
C VAL A 106 6.73 9.01 -12.95
N ALA A 107 7.79 9.82 -12.88
CA ALA A 107 8.10 10.81 -13.90
C ALA A 107 8.26 10.16 -15.29
N ALA A 108 9.08 9.11 -15.38
CA ALA A 108 9.28 8.39 -16.64
C ALA A 108 7.96 7.79 -17.17
N CYS A 109 7.16 7.15 -16.31
CA CYS A 109 5.88 6.57 -16.71
C CYS A 109 4.92 7.63 -17.28
N VAL A 110 4.78 8.74 -16.55
CA VAL A 110 3.91 9.86 -16.93
C VAL A 110 4.38 10.57 -18.20
N GLU A 111 5.70 10.72 -18.39
CA GLU A 111 6.29 11.29 -19.60
C GLU A 111 6.04 10.43 -20.84
N THR A 112 6.10 9.10 -20.71
CA THR A 112 5.93 8.18 -21.84
C THR A 112 4.48 7.71 -22.04
N GLY A 113 3.55 8.06 -21.14
CA GLY A 113 2.18 7.53 -21.17
C GLY A 113 2.06 6.07 -20.72
N CYS A 114 3.03 5.56 -19.96
CA CYS A 114 3.01 4.22 -19.37
C CYS A 114 2.25 4.27 -18.04
N ASP A 115 1.45 3.23 -17.76
CA ASP A 115 0.78 3.12 -16.47
C ASP A 115 1.77 2.74 -15.36
N TYR A 116 1.49 3.22 -14.15
CA TYR A 116 2.30 3.03 -12.95
C TYR A 116 1.42 2.47 -11.82
N LEU A 117 1.92 1.43 -11.18
CA LEU A 117 1.36 0.81 -9.98
C LEU A 117 2.45 0.62 -8.94
N ASP A 118 2.17 0.89 -7.66
CA ASP A 118 3.13 0.62 -6.59
C ASP A 118 2.51 -0.03 -5.35
N ILE A 119 3.38 -0.46 -4.44
CA ILE A 119 3.04 -1.01 -3.11
C ILE A 119 3.36 -0.04 -1.96
N CYS A 120 3.36 1.27 -2.24
CA CYS A 120 3.84 2.31 -1.35
C CYS A 120 2.97 2.49 -0.09
N GLY A 121 3.63 2.65 1.05
CA GLY A 121 2.99 2.99 2.34
C GLY A 121 3.38 4.38 2.85
N GLU A 122 3.79 5.30 1.95
CA GLU A 122 4.39 6.58 2.32
C GLU A 122 3.52 7.79 1.89
N PRO A 123 2.72 8.38 2.80
CA PRO A 123 1.81 9.48 2.47
C PRO A 123 2.44 10.69 1.78
N GLU A 124 3.66 11.05 2.18
CA GLU A 124 4.37 12.18 1.56
C GLU A 124 4.66 11.94 0.09
N PHE A 125 5.15 10.75 -0.27
CA PHE A 125 5.38 10.37 -1.66
C PHE A 125 4.08 10.45 -2.46
N MET A 126 3.02 9.81 -1.97
CA MET A 126 1.73 9.77 -2.67
C MET A 126 1.16 11.16 -2.95
N GLU A 127 1.14 12.02 -1.93
CA GLU A 127 0.61 13.38 -2.07
C GLU A 127 1.50 14.26 -2.96
N GLN A 128 2.82 14.04 -2.94
CA GLN A 128 3.76 14.78 -3.78
C GLN A 128 3.65 14.36 -5.24
N MET A 129 3.54 13.06 -5.54
CA MET A 129 3.40 12.57 -6.92
C MET A 129 2.11 13.08 -7.55
N GLU A 130 1.02 13.04 -6.79
CA GLU A 130 -0.24 13.62 -7.23
C GLU A 130 -0.15 15.14 -7.45
N ALA A 131 0.56 15.88 -6.59
CA ALA A 131 0.71 17.33 -6.75
C ALA A 131 1.53 17.72 -7.99
N LYS A 132 2.52 16.90 -8.36
CA LYS A 132 3.48 17.20 -9.43
C LYS A 132 3.02 16.69 -10.79
N TYR A 133 2.40 15.51 -10.83
CA TYR A 133 2.24 14.73 -12.07
C TYR A 133 0.79 14.52 -12.48
N HIS A 134 -0.22 14.97 -11.72
CA HIS A 134 -1.61 14.74 -12.07
C HIS A 134 -1.97 15.30 -13.46
N GLU A 135 -1.66 16.57 -13.73
CA GLU A 135 -1.99 17.23 -14.99
C GLU A 135 -1.29 16.55 -16.16
N LYS A 136 -0.01 16.19 -15.98
CA LYS A 136 0.76 15.52 -17.02
C LYS A 136 0.23 14.11 -17.28
N ALA A 137 -0.15 13.37 -16.24
CA ALA A 137 -0.75 12.04 -16.37
C ALA A 137 -2.08 12.08 -17.13
N VAL A 138 -2.91 13.11 -16.87
CA VAL A 138 -4.13 13.36 -17.64
C VAL A 138 -3.82 13.63 -19.11
N GLN A 139 -2.82 14.48 -19.40
CA GLN A 139 -2.42 14.83 -20.76
C GLN A 139 -1.90 13.62 -21.56
N THR A 140 -1.10 12.75 -20.92
CA THR A 140 -0.52 11.57 -21.58
C THR A 140 -1.42 10.33 -21.49
N SER A 141 -2.55 10.44 -20.80
CA SER A 141 -3.46 9.31 -20.53
C SER A 141 -2.80 8.14 -19.79
N SER A 142 -1.76 8.39 -18.98
CA SER A 142 -1.17 7.40 -18.08
C SER A 142 -1.95 7.32 -16.77
N LEU A 143 -2.14 6.10 -16.28
CA LEU A 143 -2.71 5.84 -14.96
C LEU A 143 -1.59 5.74 -13.91
N VAL A 144 -1.72 6.47 -12.80
CA VAL A 144 -0.78 6.41 -11.67
C VAL A 144 -1.56 5.99 -10.43
N ILE A 145 -1.37 4.74 -9.98
CA ILE A 145 -2.01 4.19 -8.79
C ILE A 145 -0.95 3.84 -7.75
N SER A 146 -1.11 4.42 -6.57
CA SER A 146 -0.24 4.15 -5.43
C SER A 146 -0.98 3.39 -4.33
N ALA A 147 -0.23 2.76 -3.44
CA ALA A 147 -0.72 2.00 -2.28
C ALA A 147 -1.53 0.74 -2.64
N CYS A 148 -1.13 0.01 -3.68
CA CYS A 148 -1.73 -1.29 -4.03
C CYS A 148 -1.10 -2.46 -3.27
N GLY A 149 -0.82 -2.23 -1.99
CA GLY A 149 -0.30 -3.22 -1.07
C GLY A 149 -1.17 -3.38 0.17
N PHE A 150 -0.58 -4.03 1.18
CA PHE A 150 -1.23 -4.22 2.48
C PHE A 150 -1.58 -2.90 3.18
N ASP A 151 -0.74 -1.87 3.06
CA ASP A 151 -0.94 -0.54 3.68
C ASP A 151 -1.95 0.33 2.89
N SER A 152 -3.06 -0.24 2.41
CA SER A 152 -4.28 0.47 1.98
C SER A 152 -5.42 -0.47 1.62
N VAL A 153 -5.14 -1.53 0.86
CA VAL A 153 -6.18 -2.37 0.22
C VAL A 153 -7.16 -2.97 1.22
N PRO A 154 -6.74 -3.63 2.33
CA PRO A 154 -7.66 -4.14 3.32
C PRO A 154 -8.50 -3.03 3.99
N ALA A 155 -7.89 -1.87 4.27
CA ALA A 155 -8.55 -0.74 4.89
C ALA A 155 -9.63 -0.12 3.99
N GLU A 156 -9.31 0.10 2.71
CA GLU A 156 -10.26 0.66 1.74
C GLU A 156 -11.39 -0.32 1.43
N LEU A 157 -11.08 -1.59 1.15
CA LEU A 157 -12.10 -2.61 0.91
C LEU A 157 -13.00 -2.81 2.13
N GLY A 158 -12.43 -2.80 3.34
CA GLY A 158 -13.19 -2.91 4.57
C GLY A 158 -14.09 -1.69 4.82
N LEU A 159 -13.61 -0.47 4.60
CA LEU A 159 -14.47 0.72 4.65
C LEU A 159 -15.60 0.61 3.62
N MET A 160 -15.27 0.35 2.35
CA MET A 160 -16.26 0.30 1.27
C MET A 160 -17.32 -0.76 1.55
N PHE A 161 -16.91 -1.96 1.96
CA PHE A 161 -17.83 -3.03 2.35
C PHE A 161 -18.78 -2.57 3.46
N ASN A 162 -18.24 -2.07 4.58
CA ASN A 162 -19.03 -1.71 5.75
C ASN A 162 -19.94 -0.50 5.51
N SER A 163 -19.48 0.49 4.73
CA SER A 163 -20.28 1.69 4.42
C SER A 163 -21.57 1.37 3.64
N ARG A 164 -21.55 0.28 2.87
CA ARG A 164 -22.65 -0.16 1.99
C ARG A 164 -23.70 -1.02 2.68
N GLN A 165 -23.44 -1.50 3.90
CA GLN A 165 -24.34 -2.44 4.59
C GLN A 165 -25.54 -1.76 5.28
N TRP A 166 -25.59 -0.43 5.31
CA TRP A 166 -26.57 0.30 6.11
C TRP A 166 -27.59 1.00 5.23
N GLY A 167 -28.88 0.84 5.56
CA GLY A 167 -30.00 1.53 4.92
C GLY A 167 -30.66 2.51 5.89
N GLU A 168 -31.44 3.45 5.35
CA GLU A 168 -32.21 4.38 6.18
C GLU A 168 -33.12 3.63 7.17
N PRO A 169 -33.27 4.12 8.43
CA PRO A 169 -32.74 5.39 8.96
C PRO A 169 -31.29 5.31 9.50
N ALA A 170 -30.64 4.15 9.48
CA ALA A 170 -29.31 3.95 10.04
C ALA A 170 -28.20 4.46 9.10
N VAL A 171 -27.28 5.28 9.63
CA VAL A 171 -26.20 5.89 8.85
C VAL A 171 -24.85 5.70 9.53
N VAL A 172 -23.88 5.21 8.77
CA VAL A 172 -22.52 4.98 9.29
C VAL A 172 -21.88 6.31 9.67
N ASN A 173 -21.59 6.48 10.96
CA ASN A 173 -20.82 7.62 11.45
C ASN A 173 -19.32 7.31 11.43
N ARG A 174 -18.91 6.13 11.91
CA ARG A 174 -17.50 5.76 12.07
C ARG A 174 -17.25 4.29 11.75
N VAL A 175 -16.13 4.03 11.08
CA VAL A 175 -15.53 2.71 10.90
C VAL A 175 -14.14 2.73 11.49
N GLU A 176 -13.92 1.99 12.57
CA GLU A 176 -12.60 1.82 13.18
C GLU A 176 -12.07 0.43 12.84
N ALA A 177 -10.91 0.38 12.17
CA ALA A 177 -10.24 -0.86 11.86
C ALA A 177 -9.20 -1.22 12.92
N TYR A 178 -9.25 -2.46 13.41
CA TYR A 178 -8.29 -3.01 14.37
C TYR A 178 -7.46 -4.06 13.67
N LEU A 179 -6.17 -3.80 13.48
CA LEU A 179 -5.22 -4.71 12.88
C LEU A 179 -4.45 -5.48 13.97
N SER A 180 -4.46 -6.81 13.89
CA SER A 180 -3.60 -7.67 14.70
C SER A 180 -2.79 -8.59 13.79
N LEU A 181 -1.49 -8.65 14.04
CA LEU A 181 -0.59 -9.60 13.40
C LEU A 181 -0.52 -10.87 14.26
N GLU A 182 -0.63 -12.03 13.64
CA GLU A 182 -0.60 -13.32 14.31
C GLU A 182 0.45 -14.23 13.69
N SER A 183 1.14 -15.00 14.53
CA SER A 183 2.03 -16.06 14.07
C SER A 183 2.23 -17.13 15.15
N ASP A 184 2.45 -18.37 14.74
CA ASP A 184 2.99 -19.46 15.59
C ASP A 184 4.51 -19.35 15.79
N LYS A 185 5.19 -18.49 15.03
CA LYS A 185 6.61 -18.12 15.21
C LYS A 185 6.73 -16.64 15.57
N LYS A 186 7.91 -16.06 15.32
CA LYS A 186 8.17 -14.64 15.54
C LYS A 186 7.69 -13.82 14.34
N ILE A 187 6.92 -12.77 14.60
CA ILE A 187 6.59 -11.76 13.60
C ILE A 187 7.82 -10.87 13.39
N VAL A 188 8.32 -10.85 12.15
CA VAL A 188 9.42 -9.99 11.73
C VAL A 188 9.06 -9.28 10.43
N GLY A 189 9.20 -7.96 10.43
CA GLY A 189 9.08 -7.11 9.25
C GLY A 189 10.41 -6.93 8.50
N ASN A 190 10.28 -6.62 7.22
CA ASN A 190 11.42 -6.30 6.36
C ASN A 190 12.01 -4.92 6.70
N PHE A 191 13.32 -4.75 6.51
CA PHE A 191 14.01 -3.49 6.76
C PHE A 191 13.46 -2.31 5.97
N GLY A 192 13.03 -2.52 4.71
CA GLY A 192 12.45 -1.45 3.89
C GLY A 192 11.23 -0.78 4.55
N THR A 193 10.39 -1.55 5.26
CA THR A 193 9.25 -1.00 6.02
C THR A 193 9.73 -0.15 7.19
N PHE A 194 10.74 -0.64 7.94
CA PHE A 194 11.32 0.12 9.05
C PHE A 194 11.97 1.42 8.58
N GLU A 195 12.75 1.35 7.51
CA GLU A 195 13.39 2.51 6.89
C GLU A 195 12.36 3.55 6.43
N SER A 196 11.27 3.11 5.81
CA SER A 196 10.16 3.97 5.40
C SER A 196 9.53 4.70 6.58
N ALA A 197 9.30 4.00 7.70
CA ALA A 197 8.76 4.60 8.93
C ALA A 197 9.71 5.63 9.56
N VAL A 198 11.01 5.32 9.64
CA VAL A 198 12.05 6.23 10.15
C VAL A 198 12.13 7.49 9.29
N LEU A 199 12.18 7.33 7.97
CA LEU A 199 12.20 8.45 7.05
C LEU A 199 10.88 9.23 7.11
N GLY A 200 9.75 8.59 7.37
CA GLY A 200 8.45 9.24 7.50
C GLY A 200 8.43 10.27 8.64
N VAL A 201 9.02 9.93 9.79
CA VAL A 201 9.23 10.90 10.88
C VAL A 201 10.16 12.03 10.46
N ALA A 202 11.22 11.70 9.71
CA ALA A 202 12.22 12.67 9.27
C ALA A 202 11.68 13.75 8.32
N ASN A 203 10.56 13.47 7.63
CA ASN A 203 9.99 14.38 6.62
C ASN A 203 8.55 14.80 6.97
N VAL A 204 8.13 14.64 8.22
CA VAL A 204 6.78 15.04 8.66
C VAL A 204 6.51 16.53 8.40
N ASP A 205 7.53 17.38 8.52
CA ASP A 205 7.41 18.82 8.30
C ASP A 205 7.23 19.15 6.82
N LYS A 206 7.94 18.45 5.92
CA LYS A 206 7.76 18.61 4.46
C LYS A 206 6.37 18.19 4.01
N LEU A 207 5.84 17.09 4.56
CA LEU A 207 4.45 16.69 4.29
C LEU A 207 3.45 17.74 4.78
N GLN A 208 3.69 18.35 5.95
CA GLN A 208 2.84 19.44 6.43
C GLN A 208 2.94 20.69 5.55
N GLU A 209 4.15 21.05 5.10
CA GLU A 209 4.39 22.14 4.18
C GLU A 209 3.65 21.93 2.85
N LEU A 210 3.77 20.74 2.25
CA LEU A 210 3.06 20.34 1.04
C LEU A 210 1.53 20.45 1.20
N ARG A 211 0.99 20.03 2.35
CA ARG A 211 -0.45 20.14 2.63
C ARG A 211 -0.92 21.58 2.84
N ARG A 212 -0.04 22.48 3.30
CA ARG A 212 -0.33 23.90 3.49
C ARG A 212 -0.23 24.69 2.20
N SER A 213 0.66 24.30 1.28
CA SER A 213 0.84 24.97 0.00
C SER A 213 -0.27 24.65 -1.01
N ARG A 214 -1.12 23.65 -0.72
CA ARG A 214 -2.20 23.20 -1.61
C ARG A 214 -3.58 23.61 -1.12
N PRO A 215 -4.54 23.82 -2.04
CA PRO A 215 -5.95 23.97 -1.68
C PRO A 215 -6.43 22.78 -0.83
N ARG A 216 -7.24 23.06 0.19
CA ARG A 216 -7.85 22.01 0.99
C ARG A 216 -8.89 21.29 0.15
N ARG A 217 -8.80 19.96 0.10
CA ARG A 217 -9.85 19.11 -0.49
C ARG A 217 -11.17 19.27 0.25
N ALA A 218 -12.26 19.05 -0.49
CA ALA A 218 -13.58 18.90 0.11
C ALA A 218 -13.55 17.83 1.21
N ARG A 219 -14.23 18.09 2.33
CA ARG A 219 -14.38 17.14 3.43
C ARG A 219 -15.77 16.53 3.38
N PRO A 220 -15.89 15.21 3.54
CA PRO A 220 -17.20 14.57 3.44
C PRO A 220 -18.07 15.01 4.61
N VAL A 221 -19.33 15.31 4.32
CA VAL A 221 -20.34 15.54 5.36
C VAL A 221 -20.75 14.18 5.90
N ILE A 222 -20.29 13.87 7.11
CA ILE A 222 -20.56 12.60 7.78
C ILE A 222 -21.67 12.84 8.81
N PRO A 223 -22.79 12.09 8.77
CA PRO A 223 -23.86 12.24 9.75
C PRO A 223 -23.39 11.98 11.18
N GLY A 224 -23.90 12.77 12.13
CA GLY A 224 -23.57 12.65 13.55
C GLY A 224 -22.31 13.43 13.98
N PRO A 225 -21.96 13.39 15.28
CA PRO A 225 -20.81 14.11 15.79
C PRO A 225 -19.48 13.46 15.31
N PRO A 226 -18.40 14.25 15.22
CA PRO A 226 -17.07 13.69 14.99
C PRO A 226 -16.66 12.78 16.16
N PRO A 227 -15.82 11.76 15.90
CA PRO A 227 -15.36 10.86 16.95
C PRO A 227 -14.59 11.62 18.03
N PRO A 228 -14.82 11.30 19.32
CA PRO A 228 -14.00 11.85 20.39
C PRO A 228 -12.55 11.39 20.23
N LYS A 229 -11.59 12.20 20.70
CA LYS A 229 -10.15 11.87 20.64
C LYS A 229 -9.81 10.54 21.30
N GLY A 230 -10.61 10.11 22.29
CA GLY A 230 -10.45 8.83 22.99
C GLY A 230 -9.13 8.72 23.76
N PRO A 231 -8.93 7.64 24.53
CA PRO A 231 -7.65 7.37 25.15
C PRO A 231 -6.62 6.93 24.09
N THR A 232 -5.34 7.19 24.34
CA THR A 232 -4.24 6.74 23.46
C THR A 232 -4.16 5.22 23.36
N ILE A 233 -4.39 4.54 24.49
CA ILE A 233 -4.46 3.08 24.60
C ILE A 233 -5.88 2.72 25.03
N GLU A 234 -6.50 1.78 24.33
CA GLU A 234 -7.82 1.27 24.69
C GLU A 234 -7.83 -0.26 24.72
N HIS A 235 -8.75 -0.83 25.48
CA HIS A 235 -9.05 -2.25 25.47
C HIS A 235 -10.39 -2.48 24.77
N GLN A 236 -10.36 -3.04 23.56
CA GLN A 236 -11.56 -3.38 22.81
C GLN A 236 -12.04 -4.78 23.21
N GLN A 237 -12.93 -4.85 24.21
CA GLN A 237 -13.40 -6.09 24.82
C GLN A 237 -14.04 -7.05 23.82
N LYS A 238 -14.80 -6.54 22.82
CA LYS A 238 -15.50 -7.38 21.83
C LYS A 238 -14.57 -8.27 20.99
N ILE A 239 -13.31 -7.86 20.81
CA ILE A 239 -12.29 -8.61 20.07
C ILE A 239 -11.10 -9.03 20.94
N GLY A 240 -11.13 -8.71 22.24
CA GLY A 240 -10.08 -9.07 23.19
C GLY A 240 -8.70 -8.48 22.89
N LEU A 241 -8.64 -7.26 22.34
CA LEU A 241 -7.38 -6.59 21.99
C LEU A 241 -7.17 -5.32 22.79
N TRP A 242 -5.95 -5.14 23.27
CA TRP A 242 -5.42 -3.82 23.61
C TRP A 242 -4.93 -3.15 22.32
N ALA A 243 -5.26 -1.88 22.12
CA ALA A 243 -5.03 -1.19 20.85
C ALA A 243 -4.50 0.22 21.04
N VAL A 244 -3.67 0.66 20.12
CA VAL A 244 -3.16 2.04 19.99
C VAL A 244 -3.35 2.50 18.54
N LYS A 245 -3.55 3.80 18.34
CA LYS A 245 -3.64 4.38 17.00
C LYS A 245 -2.40 4.06 16.19
N LEU A 246 -2.59 3.55 14.97
CA LEU A 246 -1.52 3.27 14.02
C LEU A 246 -1.34 4.51 13.12
N PRO A 247 -0.16 5.18 13.13
CA PRO A 247 0.13 6.24 12.19
C PRO A 247 0.55 5.66 10.82
N SER A 248 -0.41 5.10 10.08
CA SER A 248 -0.19 4.46 8.78
C SER A 248 -0.78 5.25 7.59
N ALA A 249 -0.41 4.81 6.39
CA ALA A 249 -0.96 5.32 5.13
C ALA A 249 -2.45 5.04 4.96
N ASP A 250 -2.98 3.95 5.55
CA ASP A 250 -4.37 3.50 5.39
C ASP A 250 -5.39 4.64 5.58
N SER A 251 -5.27 5.36 6.70
CA SER A 251 -6.21 6.45 7.01
C SER A 251 -6.03 7.65 6.08
N VAL A 252 -4.86 7.84 5.48
CA VAL A 252 -4.62 8.89 4.48
C VAL A 252 -5.28 8.50 3.16
N VAL A 253 -5.07 7.28 2.68
CA VAL A 253 -5.64 6.80 1.42
C VAL A 253 -7.17 6.74 1.50
N VAL A 254 -7.72 6.17 2.56
CA VAL A 254 -9.18 6.15 2.78
C VAL A 254 -9.78 7.56 2.76
N ARG A 255 -9.16 8.53 3.46
CA ARG A 255 -9.65 9.92 3.44
C ARG A 255 -9.53 10.56 2.06
N ARG A 256 -8.48 10.25 1.31
CA ARG A 256 -8.30 10.71 -0.08
C ARG A 256 -9.43 10.16 -0.96
N THR A 257 -9.70 8.86 -0.89
CA THR A 257 -10.80 8.19 -1.62
C THR A 257 -12.15 8.83 -1.29
N LEU A 258 -12.49 8.99 -0.01
CA LEU A 258 -13.73 9.66 0.40
C LEU A 258 -13.82 11.13 -0.07
N SER A 259 -12.69 11.85 -0.10
CA SER A 259 -12.67 13.24 -0.59
C SER A 259 -12.93 13.30 -2.09
N ILE A 260 -12.33 12.39 -2.87
CA ILE A 260 -12.54 12.29 -4.33
C ILE A 260 -14.00 11.98 -4.65
N LEU A 261 -14.64 11.11 -3.86
CA LEU A 261 -16.05 10.74 -4.06
C LEU A 261 -17.04 11.89 -3.82
N ILE A 262 -16.66 12.94 -3.11
CA ILE A 262 -17.52 14.14 -2.96
C ILE A 262 -17.66 14.85 -4.30
N GLU A 263 -16.54 15.01 -5.01
CA GLU A 263 -16.50 15.65 -6.32
C GLU A 263 -16.94 14.68 -7.44
N ASN A 264 -16.81 13.37 -7.18
CA ASN A 264 -17.10 12.30 -8.14
C ASN A 264 -17.96 11.20 -7.48
N PRO A 265 -19.25 11.45 -7.18
CA PRO A 265 -20.10 10.51 -6.44
C PRO A 265 -20.32 9.17 -7.16
N GLN A 266 -20.04 9.12 -8.45
CA GLN A 266 -20.11 7.92 -9.28
C GLN A 266 -18.73 7.30 -9.55
N GLY A 267 -17.70 7.71 -8.82
CA GLY A 267 -16.30 7.33 -9.07
C GLY A 267 -15.68 8.08 -10.26
N LEU A 268 -14.36 7.99 -10.38
CA LEU A 268 -13.59 8.65 -11.45
C LEU A 268 -13.83 7.97 -12.81
N PRO A 269 -14.23 8.70 -13.86
CA PRO A 269 -14.40 8.11 -15.19
C PRO A 269 -13.06 7.70 -15.81
N GLY A 270 -13.02 6.55 -16.46
CA GLY A 270 -11.86 6.12 -17.24
C GLY A 270 -11.87 6.72 -18.65
N ALA A 271 -10.69 7.07 -19.19
CA ALA A 271 -10.55 7.62 -20.53
C ALA A 271 -11.05 6.65 -21.64
N LYS A 272 -10.85 5.34 -21.44
CA LYS A 272 -11.25 4.27 -22.38
C LYS A 272 -12.23 3.29 -21.72
N GLU A 273 -13.22 3.82 -21.01
CA GLU A 273 -14.19 3.01 -20.27
C GLU A 273 -15.33 2.49 -21.16
N SER A 274 -15.56 1.17 -21.16
CA SER A 274 -16.70 0.54 -21.83
C SER A 274 -18.03 0.94 -21.15
N SER A 275 -19.15 0.82 -21.86
CA SER A 275 -20.49 1.07 -21.29
C SER A 275 -20.76 0.20 -20.07
N GLU A 276 -20.36 -1.07 -20.11
CA GLU A 276 -20.46 -2.00 -19.00
C GLU A 276 -19.64 -1.55 -17.78
N HIS A 277 -18.36 -1.20 -17.97
CA HIS A 277 -17.51 -0.71 -16.88
C HIS A 277 -18.06 0.59 -16.27
N ARG A 278 -18.56 1.49 -17.12
CA ARG A 278 -19.20 2.73 -16.69
C ARG A 278 -20.40 2.48 -15.77
N ASN A 279 -21.27 1.54 -16.13
CA ASN A 279 -22.43 1.20 -15.31
C ASN A 279 -21.99 0.57 -13.99
N ARG A 280 -21.10 -0.45 -14.04
CA ARG A 280 -20.55 -1.09 -12.83
C ARG A 280 -19.90 -0.08 -11.89
N ARG A 281 -19.14 0.87 -12.43
CA ARG A 281 -18.49 1.94 -11.66
C ARG A 281 -19.53 2.83 -10.97
N LYS A 282 -20.51 3.34 -11.73
CA LYS A 282 -21.60 4.18 -11.19
C LYS A 282 -22.37 3.46 -10.08
N ASP A 283 -22.78 2.22 -10.34
CA ASP A 283 -23.56 1.41 -9.42
C ASP A 283 -22.77 1.09 -8.14
N PHE A 284 -21.48 0.80 -8.27
CA PHE A 284 -20.65 0.54 -7.11
C PHE A 284 -20.41 1.79 -6.27
N TRP A 285 -19.87 2.86 -6.85
CA TRP A 285 -19.40 4.02 -6.09
C TRP A 285 -20.54 4.85 -5.49
N SER A 286 -21.71 4.86 -6.12
CA SER A 286 -22.90 5.54 -5.56
C SER A 286 -23.40 4.91 -4.26
N THR A 287 -23.03 3.66 -3.98
CA THR A 287 -23.42 2.97 -2.73
C THR A 287 -22.45 3.21 -1.58
N VAL A 288 -21.25 3.72 -1.85
CA VAL A 288 -20.22 3.96 -0.82
C VAL A 288 -20.58 5.24 -0.04
N LYS A 289 -20.86 5.07 1.25
CA LYS A 289 -21.24 6.19 2.13
C LYS A 289 -20.02 6.74 2.88
N PRO A 290 -19.90 8.06 3.06
CA PRO A 290 -18.80 8.63 3.82
C PRO A 290 -18.89 8.25 5.31
N ALA A 291 -17.75 7.96 5.92
CA ALA A 291 -17.65 7.67 7.35
C ALA A 291 -16.32 8.17 7.92
N HIS A 292 -16.28 8.44 9.22
CA HIS A 292 -15.02 8.66 9.91
C HIS A 292 -14.23 7.36 9.94
N PHE A 293 -12.98 7.39 9.47
CA PHE A 293 -12.14 6.20 9.42
C PHE A 293 -10.89 6.35 10.29
N GLY A 294 -10.53 5.28 10.98
CA GLY A 294 -9.32 5.17 11.78
C GLY A 294 -8.78 3.75 11.77
N VAL A 295 -7.46 3.63 11.94
CA VAL A 295 -6.77 2.34 12.07
C VAL A 295 -6.02 2.29 13.39
N LYS A 296 -6.17 1.17 14.09
CA LYS A 296 -5.46 0.85 15.32
C LYS A 296 -4.71 -0.45 15.14
N ILE A 297 -3.51 -0.54 15.72
CA ILE A 297 -2.80 -1.80 15.87
C ILE A 297 -3.14 -2.38 17.25
N GLY A 298 -3.50 -3.66 17.26
CA GLY A 298 -4.00 -4.36 18.43
C GLY A 298 -3.25 -5.65 18.72
N VAL A 299 -3.02 -5.92 20.00
CA VAL A 299 -2.40 -7.14 20.52
C VAL A 299 -3.14 -7.62 21.76
N LYS A 300 -3.00 -8.90 22.10
CA LYS A 300 -3.74 -9.54 23.19
C LYS A 300 -3.32 -9.08 24.60
N SER A 301 -2.20 -8.36 24.74
CA SER A 301 -1.67 -7.95 26.04
C SER A 301 -1.25 -6.49 26.08
N LEU A 302 -1.48 -5.85 27.23
CA LEU A 302 -1.06 -4.47 27.48
C LEU A 302 0.47 -4.32 27.34
N LEU A 303 1.24 -5.31 27.81
CA LEU A 303 2.70 -5.33 27.64
C LEU A 303 3.12 -5.29 26.16
N GLY A 304 2.36 -5.94 25.28
CA GLY A 304 2.58 -5.86 23.84
C GLY A 304 2.40 -4.43 23.30
N ILE A 305 1.36 -3.72 23.74
CA ILE A 305 1.14 -2.30 23.38
C ILE A 305 2.25 -1.41 23.91
N LEU A 306 2.74 -1.66 25.13
CA LEU A 306 3.88 -0.91 25.68
C LEU A 306 5.14 -1.11 24.81
N ARG A 307 5.41 -2.33 24.35
CA ARG A 307 6.52 -2.59 23.41
C ARG A 307 6.35 -1.86 22.08
N ILE A 308 5.14 -1.86 21.50
CA ILE A 308 4.82 -1.13 20.26
C ILE A 308 5.06 0.37 20.47
N SER A 309 4.58 0.90 21.59
CA SER A 309 4.75 2.31 21.95
C SER A 309 6.22 2.69 22.12
N THR A 310 7.03 1.83 22.76
CA THR A 310 8.48 2.05 22.92
C THR A 310 9.18 2.15 21.57
N VAL A 311 8.90 1.25 20.63
CA VAL A 311 9.48 1.31 19.28
C VAL A 311 9.02 2.58 18.55
N GLY A 312 7.75 2.94 18.66
CA GLY A 312 7.22 4.20 18.10
C GLY A 312 7.91 5.44 18.68
N ILE A 313 8.20 5.45 19.99
CA ILE A 313 8.94 6.53 20.66
C ILE A 313 10.38 6.60 20.15
N PHE A 314 11.08 5.47 19.99
CA PHE A 314 12.43 5.45 19.43
C PHE A 314 12.46 6.02 18.02
N ILE A 315 11.54 5.61 17.15
CA ILE A 315 11.42 6.15 15.80
C ILE A 315 11.10 7.66 15.85
N GLY A 316 10.15 8.07 16.70
CA GLY A 316 9.70 9.45 16.83
C GLY A 316 10.77 10.43 17.32
N ILE A 317 11.60 10.01 18.29
CA ILE A 317 12.66 10.86 18.86
C ILE A 317 13.90 10.82 17.97
N LEU A 318 14.40 9.62 17.66
CA LEU A 318 15.67 9.47 16.95
C LEU A 318 15.53 9.75 15.45
N GLY A 319 14.34 9.56 14.86
CA GLY A 319 14.10 9.82 13.44
C GLY A 319 14.26 11.28 13.01
N ARG A 320 14.20 12.23 13.95
CA ARG A 320 14.30 13.67 13.66
C ARG A 320 15.72 14.13 13.36
N THR A 321 16.74 13.53 13.97
CA THR A 321 18.14 13.95 13.80
C THR A 321 18.89 13.02 12.85
N ALA A 322 19.90 13.53 12.14
CA ALA A 322 20.70 12.71 11.23
C ALA A 322 21.41 11.56 11.96
N PHE A 323 21.99 11.85 13.13
CA PHE A 323 22.64 10.83 13.97
C PHE A 323 21.65 9.78 14.50
N GLY A 324 20.48 10.20 14.99
CA GLY A 324 19.45 9.28 15.46
C GLY A 324 18.92 8.38 14.35
N ARG A 325 18.69 8.92 13.14
CA ARG A 325 18.34 8.12 11.96
C ARG A 325 19.42 7.12 11.62
N TRP A 326 20.69 7.55 11.60
CA TRP A 326 21.80 6.64 11.36
C TRP A 326 21.79 5.48 12.35
N LEU A 327 21.55 5.76 13.63
CA LEU A 327 21.49 4.74 14.69
C LEU A 327 20.35 3.73 14.46
N LEU A 328 19.13 4.23 14.18
CA LEU A 328 17.96 3.41 13.85
C LEU A 328 18.24 2.50 12.64
N LEU A 329 18.75 3.06 11.54
CA LEU A 329 18.98 2.33 10.29
C LEU A 329 20.21 1.40 10.35
N LYS A 330 21.22 1.74 11.16
CA LYS A 330 22.39 0.88 11.36
C LYS A 330 22.03 -0.35 12.20
N PHE A 331 21.21 -0.18 13.25
CA PHE A 331 20.85 -1.23 14.21
C PHE A 331 19.33 -1.47 14.32
N PRO A 332 18.63 -1.80 13.22
CA PRO A 332 17.17 -1.90 13.21
C PRO A 332 16.65 -2.93 14.21
N SER A 333 17.32 -4.07 14.37
CA SER A 333 16.93 -5.11 15.32
C SER A 333 16.97 -4.63 16.77
N VAL A 334 17.88 -3.73 17.14
CA VAL A 334 17.97 -3.20 18.51
C VAL A 334 16.82 -2.25 18.78
N PHE A 335 16.64 -1.25 17.91
CA PHE A 335 15.64 -0.20 18.08
C PHE A 335 14.21 -0.62 17.74
N SER A 336 14.03 -1.82 17.17
CA SER A 336 12.72 -2.43 16.97
C SER A 336 12.42 -3.59 17.92
N LEU A 337 13.27 -3.84 18.93
CA LEU A 337 13.13 -5.00 19.82
C LEU A 337 13.08 -6.34 19.07
N GLY A 338 13.80 -6.39 17.94
CA GLY A 338 13.93 -7.55 17.07
C GLY A 338 12.76 -7.78 16.11
N TRP A 339 11.84 -6.82 15.97
CA TRP A 339 10.74 -6.89 15.01
C TRP A 339 11.15 -6.57 13.57
N PHE A 340 12.25 -5.87 13.33
CA PHE A 340 12.74 -5.58 11.98
C PHE A 340 14.19 -6.01 11.81
N ARG A 341 14.52 -6.64 10.68
CA ARG A 341 15.86 -7.12 10.34
C ARG A 341 16.26 -6.74 8.93
N LYS A 342 17.56 -6.49 8.70
CA LYS A 342 18.14 -6.19 7.38
C LYS A 342 17.96 -7.30 6.36
N ALA A 343 18.07 -8.55 6.79
CA ALA A 343 17.81 -9.71 5.95
C ALA A 343 16.30 -9.96 5.71
N GLY A 344 15.43 -9.23 6.40
CA GLY A 344 13.99 -9.51 6.44
C GLY A 344 13.65 -10.77 7.27
N PRO A 345 12.37 -11.17 7.25
CA PRO A 345 11.93 -12.45 7.81
C PRO A 345 12.38 -13.64 6.96
N SER A 346 12.54 -14.80 7.59
CA SER A 346 12.73 -16.08 6.90
C SER A 346 11.43 -16.55 6.25
N GLU A 347 11.52 -17.47 5.29
CA GLU A 347 10.33 -18.07 4.66
C GLU A 347 9.40 -18.72 5.68
N ASP A 348 10.01 -19.38 6.66
CA ASP A 348 9.34 -19.99 7.80
C ASP A 348 8.53 -18.97 8.59
N GLU A 349 9.12 -17.83 8.96
CA GLU A 349 8.46 -16.74 9.70
C GLU A 349 7.35 -16.08 8.87
N VAL A 350 7.54 -15.92 7.57
CA VAL A 350 6.50 -15.42 6.67
C VAL A 350 5.36 -16.43 6.57
N SER A 351 5.68 -17.73 6.50
CA SER A 351 4.69 -18.79 6.32
C SER A 351 3.81 -19.07 7.53
N SER A 352 4.38 -18.82 8.72
CA SER A 352 3.69 -18.86 9.99
C SER A 352 2.87 -17.61 10.27
N ALA A 353 3.00 -16.55 9.47
CA ALA A 353 2.41 -15.26 9.77
C ALA A 353 1.10 -15.02 9.01
N SER A 354 0.16 -14.37 9.70
CA SER A 354 -1.14 -13.95 9.19
C SER A 354 -1.51 -12.61 9.83
N PHE A 355 -2.53 -11.96 9.29
CA PHE A 355 -3.15 -10.83 9.95
C PHE A 355 -4.65 -11.00 10.08
N LYS A 356 -5.20 -10.29 11.05
CA LYS A 356 -6.64 -10.11 11.23
C LYS A 356 -6.96 -8.65 11.32
N MET A 357 -7.97 -8.23 10.59
CA MET A 357 -8.47 -6.86 10.62
C MET A 357 -9.97 -6.89 10.93
N TRP A 358 -10.36 -6.29 12.06
CA TRP A 358 -11.76 -6.15 12.46
C TRP A 358 -12.24 -4.73 12.17
N PHE A 359 -13.42 -4.60 11.57
CA PHE A 359 -14.05 -3.31 11.30
C PHE A 359 -15.22 -3.11 12.26
N MET A 360 -14.99 -2.24 13.26
CA MET A 360 -15.99 -1.84 14.23
C MET A 360 -16.75 -0.62 13.69
N VAL A 361 -18.06 -0.77 13.54
CA VAL A 361 -18.90 0.28 12.96
C VAL A 361 -19.74 0.92 14.05
N LYS A 362 -19.74 2.25 14.09
CA LYS A 362 -20.65 3.03 14.93
C LYS A 362 -21.63 3.77 14.04
N ASP A 363 -22.91 3.51 14.29
CA ASP A 363 -24.02 4.35 13.86
C ASP A 363 -24.29 5.39 14.97
N THR A 364 -25.01 6.45 14.62
CA THR A 364 -25.55 7.48 15.50
C THR A 364 -26.33 6.94 16.72
N ALA A 365 -26.77 5.67 16.72
CA ALA A 365 -27.46 5.04 17.85
C ALA A 365 -26.80 3.78 18.44
N ILE A 366 -25.97 3.00 17.70
CA ILE A 366 -25.48 1.67 18.14
C ILE A 366 -24.04 1.39 17.64
N GLU A 367 -23.23 0.69 18.45
CA GLU A 367 -21.91 0.14 18.06
C GLU A 367 -21.98 -1.37 17.76
N THR A 368 -21.66 -1.77 16.53
CA THR A 368 -21.74 -3.16 16.03
C THR A 368 -20.43 -3.60 15.36
N LEU A 369 -20.00 -4.85 15.61
CA LEU A 369 -18.91 -5.49 14.85
C LEU A 369 -19.52 -6.14 13.61
N LEU A 370 -19.06 -5.77 12.42
CA LEU A 370 -19.66 -6.27 11.17
C LEU A 370 -18.74 -7.14 10.34
N GLN A 371 -17.43 -6.90 10.36
CA GLN A 371 -16.52 -7.64 9.49
C GLN A 371 -15.21 -7.99 10.17
N ARG A 372 -14.76 -9.23 9.92
CA ARG A 372 -13.44 -9.73 10.26
C ARG A 372 -12.78 -10.25 8.99
N VAL A 373 -11.69 -9.61 8.58
CA VAL A 373 -10.82 -10.08 7.50
C VAL A 373 -9.68 -10.88 8.12
N THR A 374 -9.41 -12.09 7.62
CA THR A 374 -8.26 -12.91 8.02
C THR A 374 -7.52 -13.35 6.76
N GLU A 375 -6.22 -13.14 6.70
CA GLU A 375 -5.40 -13.54 5.56
C GLU A 375 -4.07 -14.13 6.02
N ASN A 376 -3.72 -15.28 5.44
CA ASN A 376 -2.45 -15.96 5.66
C ASN A 376 -1.42 -15.45 4.65
N LEU A 377 -0.22 -15.07 5.09
CA LEU A 377 0.78 -14.42 4.23
C LEU A 377 1.43 -15.38 3.21
N THR A 378 1.19 -16.69 3.31
CA THR A 378 1.72 -17.69 2.36
C THR A 378 0.75 -18.77 1.91
N ARG A 379 -0.35 -19.00 2.63
CA ARG A 379 -1.32 -20.05 2.30
C ARG A 379 -2.49 -19.46 1.52
N ARG A 380 -2.30 -19.37 0.20
CA ARG A 380 -3.35 -19.44 -0.82
C ARG A 380 -2.86 -20.22 -2.02
#